data_AF-A0A2K1P8V6-F1
#
_entry.id   AF-A0A2K1P8V6-F1
#
_cell.length_a   1.000
_cell.length_b   1.000
_cell.length_c   1.000
_cell.angle_alpha   90.00
_cell.angle_beta   90.00
_cell.angle_gamma   90.00
#
_symmetry.space_group_name_H-M   'P 1'
#
loop_
_entity.id
_entity.type
_entity.pdbx_description
1 polymer ?
#
loop_
_entity_poly.entity_id
_entity_poly.type
_entity_poly.pdbx_seq_one_letter_code
_entity_poly.pdbx_strand_id
1 'polypeptide(L)'
;MLGEVIKTSDFKNEKHVPTIDCPDKVQPNEEFEVDVQIGKEIKHPNTVEHHIEWIDLFMQYDDDPNTVHVGRYMFGPVVGEPHVKAKIKLAKSGTLIALSHCNIHGLWENTKKISVG
;
A
#
# COMPACT_ATOMS: atom_id res chain seq x y z
N MET A 1 -16.27 4.41 -13.70
CA MET A 1 -15.84 5.10 -12.45
C MET A 1 -14.37 4.83 -12.17
N LEU A 2 -13.66 5.64 -11.36
CA LEU A 2 -12.21 5.45 -11.13
C LEU A 2 -11.86 4.04 -10.62
N GLY A 3 -12.67 3.49 -9.71
CA GLY A 3 -12.47 2.13 -9.19
C GLY A 3 -12.49 1.02 -10.23
N GLU A 4 -13.10 1.24 -11.42
CA GLU A 4 -13.12 0.24 -12.50
C GLU A 4 -11.79 0.13 -13.25
N VAL A 5 -10.89 1.11 -13.10
CA VAL A 5 -9.57 1.12 -13.77
C VAL A 5 -8.42 0.86 -12.79
N ILE A 6 -8.71 0.65 -11.50
CA ILE A 6 -7.72 0.24 -10.51
C ILE A 6 -7.51 -1.27 -10.67
N LYS A 7 -6.25 -1.68 -10.85
CA LYS A 7 -5.91 -3.08 -11.11
C LYS A 7 -5.53 -3.82 -9.84
N THR A 8 -5.92 -5.09 -9.78
CA THR A 8 -5.54 -6.05 -8.73
C THR A 8 -4.97 -7.31 -9.40
N SER A 9 -4.01 -7.97 -8.75
CA SER A 9 -3.41 -9.22 -9.23
C SER A 9 -2.65 -9.93 -8.09
N ASP A 10 -2.10 -11.12 -8.38
CA ASP A 10 -1.16 -11.80 -7.50
C ASP A 10 0.24 -11.16 -7.64
N PHE A 11 0.73 -10.57 -6.54
CA PHE A 11 2.04 -9.90 -6.49
C PHE A 11 3.22 -10.83 -6.83
N LYS A 12 3.05 -12.15 -6.72
CA LYS A 12 4.09 -13.12 -7.12
C LYS A 12 4.32 -13.16 -8.63
N ASN A 13 3.31 -12.78 -9.40
CA ASN A 13 3.35 -12.79 -10.87
C ASN A 13 3.26 -11.38 -11.47
N GLU A 14 2.88 -10.37 -10.67
CA GLU A 14 2.72 -8.99 -11.10
C GLU A 14 3.47 -8.02 -10.19
N LYS A 15 4.49 -7.37 -10.76
CA LYS A 15 5.41 -6.50 -10.03
C LYS A 15 4.79 -5.19 -9.54
N HIS A 16 3.65 -4.79 -10.08
CA HIS A 16 3.01 -3.51 -9.75
C HIS A 16 2.10 -3.58 -8.52
N VAL A 17 1.70 -4.77 -8.08
CA VAL A 17 0.80 -4.92 -6.94
C VAL A 17 1.56 -4.55 -5.66
N PRO A 18 1.07 -3.60 -4.85
CA PRO A 18 1.71 -3.28 -3.58
C PRO A 18 1.59 -4.46 -2.60
N THR A 19 2.68 -4.90 -2.00
CA THR A 19 2.64 -5.82 -0.87
C THR A 19 2.34 -5.06 0.41
N ILE A 20 1.66 -5.69 1.36
CA ILE A 20 1.40 -5.13 2.69
C ILE A 20 1.84 -6.16 3.73
N ASP A 21 2.94 -5.89 4.41
CA ASP A 21 3.49 -6.76 5.46
C ASP A 21 3.37 -6.06 6.82
N CYS A 22 2.58 -6.66 7.71
CA CYS A 22 2.38 -6.24 9.09
C CYS A 22 1.82 -7.42 9.90
N PRO A 23 1.78 -7.33 11.25
CA PRO A 23 1.08 -8.32 12.07
C PRO A 23 -0.40 -8.44 11.66
N ASP A 24 -0.97 -9.64 11.79
CA ASP A 24 -2.41 -9.86 11.55
C ASP A 24 -3.27 -9.32 12.72
N LYS A 25 -2.66 -9.17 13.90
CA LYS A 25 -3.28 -8.66 15.11
C LYS A 25 -2.33 -7.74 15.87
N VAL A 26 -2.84 -6.60 16.34
CA VAL A 26 -2.09 -5.58 17.10
C VAL A 26 -2.84 -5.17 18.37
N GLN A 27 -2.10 -4.64 19.35
CA GLN A 27 -2.71 -4.07 20.54
C GLN A 27 -3.34 -2.70 20.24
N PRO A 28 -4.46 -2.36 20.91
CA PRO A 28 -5.12 -1.08 20.70
C PRO A 28 -4.20 0.08 21.08
N ASN A 29 -4.07 1.05 20.18
CA ASN A 29 -3.30 2.28 20.35
C ASN A 29 -1.78 2.10 20.53
N GLU A 30 -1.25 0.90 20.35
CA GLU A 30 0.20 0.67 20.27
C GLU A 30 0.70 0.91 18.84
N GLU A 31 1.92 1.44 18.74
CA GLU A 31 2.57 1.66 17.45
C GLU A 31 3.06 0.33 16.86
N PHE A 32 2.83 0.13 15.57
CA PHE A 32 3.41 -0.95 14.79
C PHE A 32 3.80 -0.45 13.40
N GLU A 33 4.61 -1.24 12.71
CA GLU A 33 5.06 -0.93 11.35
C GLU A 33 4.20 -1.65 10.32
N VAL A 34 3.81 -0.92 9.28
CA VAL A 34 3.26 -1.45 8.04
C VAL A 34 4.30 -1.23 6.95
N ASP A 35 4.83 -2.33 6.43
CA ASP A 35 5.80 -2.34 5.35
C ASP A 35 5.05 -2.50 4.02
N VAL A 36 5.13 -1.48 3.16
CA VAL A 36 4.49 -1.45 1.85
C VAL A 36 5.56 -1.34 0.78
N GLN A 37 5.57 -2.29 -0.17
CA GLN A 37 6.59 -2.39 -1.19
C GLN A 37 6.01 -2.78 -2.55
N ILE A 38 6.50 -2.15 -3.62
CA ILE A 38 6.19 -2.54 -5.01
C ILE A 38 7.41 -3.26 -5.58
N GLY A 39 7.16 -4.34 -6.33
CA GLY A 39 8.21 -5.14 -6.94
C GLY A 39 9.05 -5.97 -5.95
N LYS A 40 8.44 -6.42 -4.84
CA LYS A 40 9.08 -7.25 -3.81
C LYS A 40 9.64 -8.57 -4.37
N GLU A 41 8.80 -9.32 -5.09
CA GLU A 41 9.17 -10.61 -5.68
C GLU A 41 9.80 -10.44 -7.08
N ILE A 42 9.19 -9.57 -7.90
CA ILE A 42 9.67 -9.24 -9.25
C ILE A 42 9.99 -7.75 -9.25
N LYS A 43 11.26 -7.39 -9.42
CA LYS A 43 11.67 -5.98 -9.35
C LYS A 43 10.98 -5.12 -10.42
N HIS A 44 10.39 -4.01 -9.98
CA HIS A 44 9.87 -2.98 -10.88
C HIS A 44 11.02 -2.08 -11.36
N PRO A 45 11.03 -1.62 -12.64
CA PRO A 45 12.01 -0.65 -13.11
C PRO A 45 11.97 0.67 -12.30
N ASN A 46 13.12 1.34 -12.18
CA ASN A 46 13.20 2.65 -11.56
C ASN A 46 14.08 3.57 -12.41
N THR A 47 13.51 4.06 -13.51
CA THR A 47 14.16 5.01 -14.42
C THR A 47 13.36 6.30 -14.51
N VAL A 48 13.91 7.33 -15.16
CA VAL A 48 13.17 8.57 -15.43
C VAL A 48 11.91 8.29 -16.25
N GLU A 49 12.00 7.36 -17.20
CA GLU A 49 10.93 7.01 -18.14
C GLU A 49 9.89 6.05 -17.54
N HIS A 50 10.29 5.23 -16.56
CA HIS A 50 9.42 4.21 -15.97
C HIS A 50 9.73 3.98 -14.50
N HIS A 51 8.84 4.45 -13.63
CA HIS A 51 8.98 4.36 -12.18
C HIS A 51 7.60 4.36 -11.49
N ILE A 52 7.62 3.96 -10.22
CA ILE A 52 6.49 4.16 -9.31
C ILE A 52 6.59 5.57 -8.75
N GLU A 53 5.54 6.36 -8.91
CA GLU A 53 5.50 7.75 -8.46
C GLU A 53 5.16 7.84 -6.97
N TRP A 54 4.22 7.01 -6.51
CA TRP A 54 3.73 7.07 -5.15
C TRP A 54 3.03 5.79 -4.68
N ILE A 55 2.89 5.69 -3.36
CA ILE A 55 2.04 4.76 -2.62
C ILE A 55 1.16 5.58 -1.67
N ASP A 56 -0.14 5.30 -1.67
CA ASP A 56 -1.04 5.67 -0.60
C ASP A 56 -1.36 4.46 0.27
N LEU A 57 -1.37 4.68 1.58
CA LEU A 57 -1.91 3.73 2.54
C LEU A 57 -3.20 4.30 3.12
N PHE A 58 -4.26 3.50 3.12
CA PHE A 58 -5.54 3.81 3.75
C PHE A 58 -5.90 2.76 4.79
N MET A 59 -6.76 3.18 5.72
CA MET A 59 -7.43 2.31 6.66
C MET A 59 -8.93 2.41 6.44
N GLN A 60 -9.59 1.28 6.19
CA GLN A 60 -11.05 1.15 6.17
C GLN A 60 -11.48 0.40 7.43
N TYR A 61 -12.05 1.09 8.41
CA TYR A 61 -12.56 0.45 9.61
C TYR A 61 -13.84 -0.34 9.30
N ASP A 62 -14.07 -1.44 10.02
CA ASP A 62 -15.17 -2.37 9.74
C ASP A 62 -16.57 -1.75 9.82
N ASP A 63 -16.75 -0.80 10.74
CA ASP A 63 -18.03 -0.12 10.99
C ASP A 63 -18.07 1.32 10.46
N ASP A 64 -17.12 1.71 9.61
CA ASP A 64 -17.06 3.05 9.02
C ASP A 64 -17.34 2.96 7.52
N PRO A 65 -18.19 3.82 6.93
CA PRO A 65 -18.37 3.87 5.48
C PRO A 65 -17.23 4.58 4.74
N ASN A 66 -16.29 5.23 5.45
CA ASN A 66 -15.23 6.04 4.85
C ASN A 66 -13.84 5.48 5.14
N THR A 67 -12.90 5.73 4.23
CA THR A 67 -11.48 5.46 4.44
C THR A 67 -10.82 6.60 5.22
N VAL A 68 -9.79 6.24 5.99
CA VAL A 68 -8.83 7.19 6.57
C VAL A 68 -7.54 7.11 5.78
N HIS A 69 -7.05 8.23 5.26
CA HIS A 69 -5.75 8.30 4.59
C HIS A 69 -4.64 8.31 5.64
N VAL A 70 -3.91 7.19 5.71
CA VAL A 70 -2.80 7.02 6.65
C VAL A 70 -1.60 7.85 6.22
N GLY A 71 -1.32 7.87 4.92
CA GLY A 71 -0.27 8.69 4.35
C GLY A 71 -0.07 8.45 2.86
N ARG A 72 0.55 9.45 2.22
CA ARG A 72 1.07 9.37 0.86
C ARG A 72 2.58 9.41 0.89
N TYR A 73 3.21 8.50 0.17
CA TYR A 73 4.66 8.37 0.06
C TYR A 73 5.03 8.56 -1.40
N MET A 74 5.81 9.60 -1.69
CA MET A 74 6.23 9.94 -3.05
C MET A 74 7.68 9.57 -3.26
N PHE A 75 7.98 9.01 -4.41
CA PHE A 75 9.32 8.54 -4.76
C PHE A 75 9.84 9.32 -5.95
N GLY A 76 11.06 9.85 -5.82
CA GLY A 76 11.76 10.44 -6.96
C GLY A 76 12.24 9.33 -7.90
N PRO A 77 12.08 9.46 -9.23
CA PRO A 77 12.60 8.47 -10.15
C PRO A 77 14.10 8.26 -9.95
N VAL A 78 14.57 7.03 -10.17
CA VAL A 78 15.99 6.60 -10.06
C VAL A 78 16.52 6.57 -8.62
N VAL A 79 16.06 7.44 -7.74
CA VAL A 79 16.63 7.63 -6.38
C VAL A 79 15.76 7.06 -5.27
N GLY A 80 14.44 7.16 -5.40
CA GLY A 80 13.48 6.64 -4.44
C GLY A 80 13.06 5.24 -4.84
N GLU A 81 13.35 4.25 -4.02
CA GLU A 81 12.76 2.92 -4.19
C GLU A 81 11.31 2.94 -3.65
N PRO A 82 10.35 2.29 -4.32
CA PRO A 82 8.95 2.27 -3.91
C PRO A 82 8.71 1.30 -2.76
N HIS A 83 9.35 1.60 -1.63
CA HIS A 83 9.35 0.83 -0.41
C HIS A 83 9.26 1.80 0.76
N VAL A 84 8.25 1.63 1.59
CA VAL A 84 8.03 2.48 2.75
C VAL A 84 7.59 1.67 3.96
N LYS A 85 8.11 2.05 5.12
CA LYS A 85 7.74 1.53 6.42
C LYS A 85 7.00 2.63 7.19
N ALA A 86 5.68 2.49 7.24
CA ALA A 86 4.80 3.43 7.93
C ALA A 86 4.61 2.98 9.38
N LYS A 87 4.94 3.83 10.34
CA LYS A 87 4.60 3.59 11.74
C LYS A 87 3.21 4.14 12.04
N ILE A 88 2.29 3.27 12.43
CA ILE A 88 0.88 3.62 12.66
C ILE A 88 0.39 3.01 13.98
N LYS A 89 -0.78 3.47 14.44
CA LYS A 89 -1.51 2.87 15.56
C LYS A 89 -2.98 2.80 15.23
N LEU A 90 -3.66 1.76 15.69
CA LEU A 90 -5.08 1.53 15.42
C LEU A 90 -5.87 1.37 16.72
N ALA A 91 -7.06 1.95 16.75
CA ALA A 91 -8.01 1.78 17.86
C ALA A 91 -9.05 0.69 17.59
N LYS A 92 -9.27 0.32 16.32
CA LYS A 92 -10.29 -0.63 15.87
C LYS A 92 -9.75 -1.48 14.71
N SER A 93 -10.31 -2.68 14.57
CA SER A 93 -10.06 -3.59 13.44
C SER A 93 -10.54 -2.99 12.12
N GLY A 94 -9.98 -3.49 11.02
CA GLY A 94 -10.46 -3.17 9.68
C GLY A 94 -9.55 -3.72 8.59
N THR A 95 -9.47 -3.01 7.48
CA THR A 95 -8.69 -3.38 6.30
C THR A 95 -7.72 -2.25 5.93
N LEU A 96 -6.43 -2.58 5.86
CA LEU A 96 -5.42 -1.74 5.22
C LEU A 96 -5.58 -1.85 3.71
N ILE A 97 -5.52 -0.72 3.02
CA ILE A 97 -5.61 -0.65 1.56
C ILE A 97 -4.36 0.11 1.08
N ALA A 98 -3.52 -0.54 0.29
CA ALA A 98 -2.41 0.11 -0.39
C ALA A 98 -2.81 0.37 -1.83
N LEU A 99 -2.69 1.62 -2.26
CA LEU A 99 -2.88 2.04 -3.65
C LEU A 99 -1.55 2.60 -4.16
N SER A 100 -1.15 2.27 -5.37
CA SER A 100 0.09 2.75 -5.98
C SER A 100 -0.14 3.20 -7.41
N HIS A 101 0.77 4.02 -7.91
CA HIS A 101 0.74 4.50 -9.29
C HIS A 101 2.09 4.37 -9.96
N CYS A 102 2.10 3.66 -11.09
CA CYS A 102 3.20 3.64 -12.03
C CYS A 102 2.93 4.70 -13.11
N ASN A 103 3.92 5.53 -13.43
CA ASN A 103 3.77 6.64 -14.37
C ASN A 103 3.23 6.23 -15.76
N ILE A 104 3.52 5.00 -16.22
CA ILE A 104 3.06 4.48 -17.51
C ILE A 104 2.08 3.29 -17.39
N HIS A 105 1.97 2.67 -16.22
CA HIS A 105 1.08 1.53 -15.99
C HIS A 105 -0.10 1.82 -15.06
N GLY A 106 -0.31 3.07 -14.65
CA GLY A 106 -1.50 3.49 -13.92
C GLY A 106 -1.62 2.91 -12.51
N LEU A 107 -2.86 2.75 -12.05
CA LEU A 107 -3.20 2.43 -10.66
C LEU A 107 -3.25 0.93 -10.36
N TRP A 108 -2.73 0.58 -9.19
CA TRP A 108 -2.73 -0.78 -8.65
C TRP A 108 -3.00 -0.78 -7.16
N GLU A 109 -3.82 -1.72 -6.69
CA GLU A 109 -4.14 -1.82 -5.27
C GLU A 109 -3.96 -3.23 -4.71
N ASN A 110 -3.85 -3.29 -3.39
CA ASN A 110 -3.94 -4.50 -2.60
C ASN A 110 -4.52 -4.19 -1.22
N THR A 111 -5.05 -5.20 -0.55
CA THR A 111 -5.63 -5.06 0.78
C THR A 111 -5.12 -6.11 1.75
N LYS A 112 -5.10 -5.77 3.04
CA LYS A 112 -4.80 -6.72 4.13
C LYS A 112 -5.71 -6.44 5.32
N LYS A 113 -6.44 -7.47 5.75
CA LYS A 113 -7.23 -7.43 6.99
C LYS A 113 -6.30 -7.34 8.20
N ILE A 114 -6.65 -6.52 9.19
CA ILE A 114 -5.94 -6.39 10.46
C ILE A 114 -6.93 -6.33 11.62
N SER A 115 -6.61 -7.05 12.69
CA SER A 115 -7.43 -7.09 13.92
C SER A 115 -6.79 -6.31 15.06
N VAL A 116 -7.60 -5.68 15.89
CA VAL A 116 -7.16 -5.02 17.13
C VAL A 116 -7.73 -5.76 18.33
N GLY A 117 -6.87 -6.14 19.30
CA GLY A 117 -7.28 -6.63 20.63
C GLY A 117 -6.41 -7.74 21.20
#